data_AF-A0A1I4F910-F1
#
_entry.id   AF-A0A1I4F910-F1
#
_cell.length_a   1.000
_cell.length_b   1.000
_cell.length_c   1.000
_cell.angle_alpha   90.00
_cell.angle_beta   90.00
_cell.angle_gamma   90.00
#
_symmetry.space_group_name_H-M   'P 1'
#
loop_
_entity.id
_entity.type
_entity.pdbx_description
1 polymer ?
#
loop_
_entity_poly.entity_id
_entity_poly.type
_entity_poly.pdbx_seq_one_letter_code
_entity_poly.pdbx_strand_id
1 'polypeptide(L)'
;MADTKTLSGLNYSPAMDEKTHEQTYRGFIRFVEIGTVTVLCWVLALAIGGVHEAWITAIIGVLVSWGLAALGAFVPAIGWKAQAGLFVVLAAILFLS
;
A
#
# COMPACT_ATOMS: atom_id res chain seq x y z
N MET A 1 -21.78 9.63 -0.77
CA MET A 1 -23.25 9.52 -0.64
C MET A 1 -23.83 9.93 -1.98
N ALA A 2 -24.50 9.01 -2.70
CA ALA A 2 -25.09 9.32 -3.99
C ALA A 2 -26.41 10.08 -3.79
N ASP A 3 -26.62 11.12 -4.59
CA ASP A 3 -27.78 12.01 -4.56
C ASP A 3 -29.06 11.27 -4.96
N THR A 4 -30.07 11.30 -4.11
CA THR A 4 -31.28 10.45 -4.19
C THR A 4 -32.42 11.06 -5.00
N LYS A 5 -32.18 12.09 -5.83
CA LYS A 5 -33.27 12.88 -6.42
C LYS A 5 -33.68 12.59 -7.86
N THR A 6 -33.08 11.62 -8.57
CA THR A 6 -33.29 11.55 -10.04
C THR A 6 -33.71 10.21 -10.64
N LEU A 7 -34.25 9.26 -9.88
CA LEU A 7 -34.86 8.04 -10.46
C LEU A 7 -36.11 7.60 -9.69
N SER A 8 -37.24 8.28 -9.94
CA SER A 8 -38.57 7.86 -9.47
C SER A 8 -39.00 6.59 -10.21
N GLY A 9 -38.61 5.41 -9.71
CA GLY A 9 -39.06 4.12 -10.25
C GLY A 9 -38.10 2.94 -10.06
N LEU A 10 -36.83 3.21 -9.75
CA LEU A 10 -35.88 2.17 -9.34
C LEU A 10 -35.66 2.31 -7.85
N ASN A 11 -36.40 1.52 -7.06
CA ASN A 11 -36.07 1.34 -5.66
C ASN A 11 -34.61 0.87 -5.60
N TYR A 12 -33.72 1.66 -5.01
CA TYR A 12 -32.41 1.18 -4.60
C TYR A 12 -32.68 0.01 -3.65
N SER A 13 -32.57 -1.21 -4.17
CA SER A 13 -32.82 -2.42 -3.40
C SER A 13 -31.57 -2.70 -2.59
N PRO A 14 -31.65 -2.72 -1.25
CA PRO A 14 -30.53 -3.14 -0.39
C PRO A 14 -30.05 -4.58 -0.70
N ALA A 15 -30.78 -5.32 -1.55
CA ALA A 15 -30.41 -6.62 -2.07
C ALA A 15 -29.31 -6.60 -3.15
N MET A 16 -28.83 -5.43 -3.60
CA MET A 16 -27.60 -5.32 -4.40
C MET A 16 -26.37 -5.50 -3.50
N ASP A 17 -26.13 -6.73 -3.08
CA ASP A 17 -24.92 -7.28 -2.43
C ASP A 17 -24.02 -6.29 -1.65
N GLU A 18 -24.60 -5.63 -0.65
CA GLU A 18 -23.91 -4.67 0.23
C GLU A 18 -22.67 -5.29 0.89
N LYS A 19 -22.74 -6.58 1.25
CA LYS A 19 -21.64 -7.30 1.91
C LYS A 19 -20.43 -7.47 0.98
N THR A 20 -20.63 -7.85 -0.28
CA THR A 20 -19.53 -7.96 -1.25
C THR A 20 -18.97 -6.58 -1.61
N HIS A 21 -19.81 -5.55 -1.66
CA HIS A 21 -19.34 -4.17 -1.82
C HIS A 21 -18.42 -3.75 -0.68
N GLU A 22 -18.82 -3.96 0.57
CA GLU A 22 -17.99 -3.64 1.73
C GLU A 22 -16.68 -4.45 1.77
N GLN A 23 -16.75 -5.75 1.45
CA GLN A 23 -15.56 -6.61 1.41
C GLN A 23 -14.56 -6.12 0.36
N THR A 24 -15.05 -5.78 -0.84
CA THR A 24 -14.21 -5.26 -1.93
C THR A 24 -13.61 -3.92 -1.54
N TYR A 25 -14.39 -3.02 -0.93
CA TYR A 25 -13.90 -1.72 -0.47
C TYR A 25 -12.80 -1.87 0.58
N ARG A 26 -12.97 -2.75 1.57
CA ARG A 26 -11.94 -3.02 2.58
C ARG A 26 -10.67 -3.60 1.94
N GLY A 27 -10.81 -4.48 0.97
CA GLY A 27 -9.70 -5.01 0.18
C GLY A 27 -8.96 -3.92 -0.59
N PHE A 28 -9.70 -3.02 -1.25
CA PHE A 28 -9.16 -1.89 -1.99
C PHE A 28 -8.37 -0.94 -1.08
N ILE A 29 -8.94 -0.52 0.05
CA ILE A 29 -8.26 0.36 1.01
C ILE A 29 -6.94 -0.26 1.46
N ARG A 30 -6.97 -1.55 1.84
CA ARG A 30 -5.75 -2.26 2.27
C ARG A 30 -4.71 -2.38 1.16
N PHE A 31 -5.14 -2.63 -0.07
CA PHE A 31 -4.23 -2.66 -1.23
C PHE A 31 -3.57 -1.31 -1.44
N VAL A 32 -4.34 -0.22 -1.40
CA VAL A 32 -3.83 1.15 -1.55
C VAL A 32 -2.85 1.49 -0.43
N GLU A 33 -3.18 1.20 0.83
CA GLU A 33 -2.29 1.45 1.97
C GLU A 33 -0.93 0.75 1.80
N ILE A 34 -0.93 -0.54 1.46
CA ILE A 34 0.31 -1.31 1.25
C ILE A 34 1.05 -0.80 0.01
N GLY A 35 0.32 -0.56 -1.08
CA GLY A 35 0.89 -0.09 -2.35
C GLY A 35 1.57 1.27 -2.21
N THR A 36 0.92 2.23 -1.55
CA THR A 36 1.48 3.57 -1.32
C THR A 36 2.80 3.49 -0.55
N VAL A 37 2.86 2.75 0.56
CA VAL A 37 4.09 2.63 1.35
C VAL A 37 5.18 1.89 0.56
N THR A 38 4.80 0.91 -0.26
CA THR A 38 5.73 0.18 -1.14
C THR A 38 6.41 1.10 -2.15
N VAL A 39 5.64 1.95 -2.82
CA VAL A 39 6.18 2.93 -3.78
C VAL A 39 7.12 3.91 -3.08
N LEU A 40 6.78 4.37 -1.87
CA LEU A 40 7.67 5.22 -1.07
C LEU A 40 9.00 4.54 -0.74
N CYS A 41 8.99 3.26 -0.38
CA CYS A 41 10.22 2.49 -0.19
C CYS A 41 11.06 2.40 -1.47
N TRP A 42 10.44 2.24 -2.64
CA TRP A 42 11.16 2.20 -3.91
C TRP A 42 11.80 3.55 -4.25
N VAL A 43 11.09 4.65 -4.02
CA VAL A 43 11.63 6.00 -4.19
C VAL A 43 12.85 6.22 -3.30
N LEU A 44 12.77 5.82 -2.02
CA LEU A 44 13.92 5.90 -1.11
C LEU A 44 15.08 5.01 -1.54
N ALA A 45 14.80 3.77 -1.97
CA ALA A 45 15.83 2.87 -2.46
C ALA A 45 16.57 3.46 -3.68
N LEU A 46 15.84 4.01 -4.64
CA LEU A 46 16.43 4.70 -5.79
C LEU A 46 17.22 5.94 -5.38
N ALA A 47 16.73 6.71 -4.39
CA ALA A 47 17.46 7.86 -3.85
C ALA A 47 18.78 7.44 -3.20
N ILE A 48 18.81 6.35 -2.43
CA ILE A 48 20.05 5.78 -1.86
C ILE A 48 21.02 5.38 -2.99
N GLY A 49 20.51 4.72 -4.02
CA GLY A 49 21.31 4.34 -5.19
C GLY A 49 21.92 5.55 -5.90
N GLY A 50 21.15 6.61 -6.14
CA GLY A 50 21.62 7.79 -6.86
C GLY A 50 22.43 8.78 -6.04
N VAL A 51 22.16 8.96 -4.74
CA VAL A 51 22.87 9.91 -3.88
C VAL A 51 24.17 9.33 -3.35
N HIS A 52 24.15 8.06 -2.94
CA HIS A 52 25.28 7.39 -2.29
C HIS A 52 26.02 6.42 -3.22
N GLU A 53 25.63 6.32 -4.50
CA GLU A 53 26.10 5.30 -5.47
C GLU A 53 25.94 3.84 -4.95
N ALA A 54 25.06 3.64 -3.97
CA ALA A 54 24.88 2.38 -3.24
C ALA A 54 23.83 1.47 -3.93
N TRP A 55 24.04 1.19 -5.21
CA TRP A 55 23.08 0.48 -6.07
C TRP A 55 22.73 -0.93 -5.58
N ILE A 56 23.68 -1.66 -4.98
CA ILE A 56 23.40 -2.99 -4.42
C ILE A 56 22.42 -2.89 -3.25
N THR A 57 22.61 -1.92 -2.36
CA THR A 57 21.70 -1.64 -1.25
C THR A 57 20.31 -1.26 -1.75
N ALA A 58 20.24 -0.43 -2.80
CA ALA A 58 18.99 -0.06 -3.44
C ALA A 58 18.22 -1.29 -3.98
N ILE A 59 18.91 -2.18 -4.71
CA ILE A 59 18.31 -3.42 -5.24
C ILE A 59 17.78 -4.30 -4.10
N ILE A 60 18.58 -4.51 -3.06
CA ILE A 60 18.16 -5.28 -1.89
C ILE A 60 16.93 -4.64 -1.23
N GLY A 61 16.92 -3.31 -1.08
CA GLY A 61 15.78 -2.57 -0.52
C GLY A 61 14.49 -2.80 -1.30
N VAL A 62 14.54 -2.79 -2.64
CA VAL A 62 13.38 -3.10 -3.49
C VAL A 62 12.93 -4.55 -3.30
N LEU A 63 13.84 -5.53 -3.33
CA LEU A 63 13.50 -6.94 -3.18
C LEU A 63 12.86 -7.23 -1.80
N VAL A 64 13.42 -6.67 -0.73
CA VAL A 64 12.86 -6.78 0.62
C VAL A 64 11.48 -6.12 0.68
N SER A 65 11.32 -4.95 0.05
CA SER A 65 10.04 -4.25 -0.05
C SER A 65 8.96 -5.09 -0.73
N TRP A 66 9.28 -5.83 -1.79
CA TRP A 66 8.34 -6.79 -2.40
C TRP A 66 7.93 -7.90 -1.43
N GLY A 67 8.90 -8.49 -0.72
CA GLY A 67 8.63 -9.54 0.26
C GLY A 67 7.73 -9.06 1.40
N LEU A 68 8.00 -7.89 1.95
CA LEU A 68 7.20 -7.30 3.04
C LEU A 68 5.81 -6.86 2.56
N ALA A 69 5.68 -6.35 1.33
CA ALA A 69 4.38 -6.03 0.74
C ALA A 69 3.52 -7.29 0.58
N ALA A 70 4.10 -8.39 0.09
CA ALA A 70 3.42 -9.67 -0.02
C ALA A 70 2.98 -10.19 1.36
N LEU A 71 3.86 -10.16 2.37
CA LEU A 71 3.51 -10.52 3.75
C LEU A 71 2.39 -9.63 4.30
N GLY A 72 2.44 -8.33 4.07
CA GLY A 72 1.40 -7.39 4.46
C GLY A 72 0.06 -7.65 3.77
N ALA A 73 0.06 -8.18 2.55
CA ALA A 73 -1.14 -8.56 1.80
C ALA A 73 -1.75 -9.88 2.31
N PHE A 74 -0.92 -10.90 2.59
CA PHE A 74 -1.40 -12.20 3.07
C PHE A 74 -1.71 -12.26 4.57
N VAL A 75 -1.10 -11.39 5.39
CA VAL A 75 -1.28 -11.38 6.85
C VAL A 75 -1.96 -10.08 7.31
N PRO A 76 -3.29 -10.08 7.56
CA PRO A 76 -4.06 -8.89 7.95
C PRO A 76 -3.55 -8.17 9.20
N ALA A 77 -3.02 -8.94 10.16
CA ALA A 77 -2.48 -8.38 11.40
C ALA A 77 -1.25 -7.49 11.17
N ILE A 78 -0.49 -7.74 10.10
CA ILE A 78 0.70 -6.97 9.74
C ILE A 78 0.29 -5.75 8.90
N GLY A 79 -0.45 -5.98 7.81
CA GLY A 79 -0.88 -4.91 6.90
C GLY A 79 0.30 -4.08 6.38
N TRP A 80 0.13 -2.75 6.38
CA TRP A 80 1.16 -1.80 5.91
C TRP A 80 2.33 -1.60 6.89
N LYS A 81 2.20 -2.06 8.15
CA LYS A 81 3.17 -1.75 9.22
C LYS A 81 4.56 -2.33 8.96
N ALA A 82 4.63 -3.54 8.39
CA ALA A 82 5.91 -4.13 8.00
C ALA A 82 6.64 -3.25 6.97
N GLN A 83 5.89 -2.72 5.99
CA GLN A 83 6.44 -1.85 4.97
C GLN A 83 6.87 -0.50 5.54
N ALA A 84 6.14 0.03 6.52
CA ALA A 84 6.53 1.25 7.24
C ALA A 84 7.83 1.07 8.03
N GLY A 85 8.06 -0.11 8.62
CA GLY A 85 9.33 -0.44 9.26
C GLY A 85 10.50 -0.34 8.27
N LEU A 86 10.35 -0.91 7.07
CA LEU A 86 11.36 -0.79 6.02
C LEU A 86 11.56 0.65 5.56
N PHE A 87 10.46 1.41 5.41
CA PHE A 87 10.54 2.83 5.04
C PHE A 87 11.44 3.61 6.01
N VAL A 88 11.27 3.40 7.33
CA VAL A 88 12.10 4.06 8.35
C VAL A 88 13.57 3.64 8.23
N VAL A 89 13.85 2.36 7.98
CA VAL A 89 15.22 1.87 7.78
C VAL A 89 15.87 2.49 6.54
N LEU A 90 15.16 2.53 5.40
CA LEU A 90 15.67 3.15 4.18
C LEU A 90 15.87 4.65 4.35
N ALA A 91 14.95 5.34 5.04
CA ALA A 91 15.13 6.75 5.36
C ALA A 91 16.36 6.98 6.25
N ALA A 92 16.56 6.13 7.27
CA ALA A 92 17.74 6.20 8.12
C ALA A 92 19.02 5.98 7.31
N ILE A 93 19.05 5.00 6.40
CA ILE A 93 20.20 4.80 5.49
C ILE A 93 20.43 6.04 4.64
N LEU A 94 19.38 6.62 4.04
CA LEU A 94 19.54 7.79 3.18
C LEU A 94 20.13 9.01 3.91
N PHE A 95 19.69 9.28 5.14
CA PHE A 95 20.04 10.51 5.87
C PHE A 95 21.20 10.36 6.87
N LEU A 96 21.55 9.14 7.28
CA LEU A 96 22.60 8.88 8.28
C LEU A 96 23.85 8.19 7.74
N SER A 97 23.82 7.76 6.46
CA SER A 97 25.02 7.27 5.75
C SER A 97 25.69 8.42 5.02
#